data_AF-A0AAX1PML4-F1
#
_entry.id   AF-A0AAX1PML4-F1
#
_cell.length_a   1.000
_cell.length_b   1.000
_cell.length_c   1.000
_cell.angle_alpha   90.00
_cell.angle_beta   90.00
_cell.angle_gamma   90.00
#
_symmetry.space_group_name_H-M   'P 1'
#
loop_
_entity.id
_entity.type
_entity.pdbx_description
1 polymer ?
#
loop_
_entity_poly.entity_id
_entity_poly.type
_entity_poly.pdbx_seq_one_letter_code
_entity_poly.pdbx_strand_id
1 'polypeptide(L)'
;MAKKLKSLASSVTDNQLTSTIKESTQQIWLAGLGAYAKAQEEGGKIFEALVQEGEALQTRTRQSADEKIAAITDKTTGTWGRLEQVFEDRVARAVASLGIPTRKDIDKLSKRMAELTEVVQQLVDAQDDTIAPAAEAKPAAATVAKKPAARKPPVKKAAAPIAKVKEEVKALASEVEKVAKDVKEKGETTLS
;
A
#
# COMPACT_ATOMS: atom_id res chain seq x y z
N MET A 1 62.68 54.64 41.08
CA MET A 1 61.88 53.75 41.95
C MET A 1 60.43 53.52 41.47
N ALA A 2 59.74 54.51 40.88
CA ALA A 2 58.33 54.40 40.47
C ALA A 2 57.90 53.12 39.70
N LYS A 3 58.74 52.58 38.78
CA LYS A 3 58.42 51.35 38.03
C LYS A 3 58.18 50.11 38.92
N LYS A 4 58.90 49.95 40.04
CA LYS A 4 58.70 48.81 40.96
C LYS A 4 57.37 48.91 41.74
N LEU A 5 56.96 50.12 42.12
CA LEU A 5 55.65 50.33 42.76
C LEU A 5 54.51 50.07 41.78
N LYS A 6 54.65 50.48 40.51
CA LYS A 6 53.65 50.20 39.46
C LYS A 6 53.52 48.71 39.16
N SER A 7 54.61 47.93 39.16
CA SER A 7 54.55 46.48 38.94
C SER A 7 53.97 45.71 40.14
N LEU A 8 54.26 46.14 41.37
CA LEU A 8 53.63 45.57 42.58
C LEU A 8 52.12 45.88 42.62
N ALA A 9 51.72 47.11 42.27
CA ALA A 9 50.31 47.48 42.16
C ALA A 9 49.57 46.70 41.06
N SER A 10 50.21 46.47 39.91
CA SER A 10 49.67 45.57 38.87
C SER A 10 49.50 44.17 39.42
N SER A 11 50.58 43.55 39.93
CA SER A 11 50.57 42.17 40.43
C SER A 11 49.51 41.91 41.51
N VAL A 12 49.25 42.87 42.41
CA VAL A 12 48.16 42.79 43.40
C VAL A 12 46.78 42.85 42.71
N THR A 13 46.61 43.75 41.73
CA THR A 13 45.38 43.86 40.94
C THR A 13 45.12 42.60 40.11
N ASP A 14 46.15 42.07 39.44
CA ASP A 14 46.10 40.87 38.61
C ASP A 14 45.72 39.62 39.43
N ASN A 15 46.24 39.50 40.67
CA ASN A 15 45.83 38.44 41.59
C ASN A 15 44.36 38.58 42.03
N GLN A 16 43.91 39.79 42.41
CA GLN A 16 42.51 40.03 42.78
C GLN A 16 41.55 39.74 41.62
N LEU A 17 41.91 40.14 40.40
CA LEU A 17 41.14 39.85 39.19
C LEU A 17 41.05 38.35 38.92
N THR A 18 42.19 37.64 39.03
CA THR A 18 42.27 36.18 38.85
C THR A 18 41.44 35.44 39.90
N SER A 19 41.48 35.86 41.17
CA SER A 19 40.63 35.31 42.23
C SER A 19 39.14 35.52 41.94
N THR A 20 38.75 36.72 41.48
CA THR A 20 37.34 37.03 41.16
C THR A 20 36.85 36.22 39.96
N ILE A 21 37.66 36.08 38.90
CA ILE A 21 37.35 35.27 37.73
C ILE A 21 37.23 33.79 38.13
N LYS A 22 38.13 33.27 38.97
CA LYS A 22 38.07 31.89 39.45
C LYS A 22 36.81 31.62 40.27
N GLU A 23 36.44 32.51 41.18
CA GLU A 23 35.22 32.41 41.99
C GLU A 23 33.96 32.47 41.11
N SER A 24 33.89 33.43 40.18
CA SER A 24 32.79 33.52 39.21
C SER A 24 32.70 32.28 38.31
N THR A 25 33.83 31.76 37.82
CA THR A 25 33.86 30.54 37.00
C THR A 25 33.41 29.32 37.81
N GLN A 26 33.82 29.22 39.08
CA GLN A 26 33.38 28.16 39.99
C GLN A 26 31.87 28.24 40.25
N GLN A 27 31.32 29.43 40.45
CA GLN A 27 29.88 29.64 40.63
C GLN A 27 29.09 29.32 39.36
N ILE A 28 29.56 29.74 38.18
CA ILE A 28 28.95 29.41 36.88
C ILE A 28 28.99 27.88 36.64
N TRP A 29 30.09 27.22 37.01
CA TRP A 29 30.24 25.77 36.88
C TRP A 29 29.31 25.00 37.83
N LEU A 30 29.22 25.41 39.11
CA LEU A 30 28.31 24.83 40.09
C LEU A 30 26.84 25.10 39.73
N ALA A 31 26.52 26.29 39.22
CA ALA A 31 25.19 26.61 38.71
C ALA A 31 24.85 25.77 37.46
N GLY A 32 25.82 25.55 36.55
CA GLY A 32 25.68 24.67 35.40
C GLY A 32 25.41 23.22 35.79
N LEU A 33 26.16 22.67 36.76
CA LEU A 33 25.93 21.33 37.31
C LEU A 33 24.59 21.23 38.05
N GLY A 34 24.20 22.25 38.82
CA GLY A 34 22.92 22.30 39.51
C GLY A 34 21.73 22.39 38.55
N ALA A 35 21.84 23.21 37.50
CA ALA A 35 20.84 23.30 36.45
C ALA A 35 20.74 22.01 35.64
N TYR A 36 21.87 21.36 35.32
CA TYR A 36 21.89 20.04 34.68
C TYR A 36 21.24 18.97 35.56
N ALA A 37 21.55 18.92 36.85
CA ALA A 37 20.92 17.98 37.79
C ALA A 37 19.40 18.19 37.89
N LYS A 38 18.94 19.45 37.96
CA LYS A 38 17.52 19.81 37.96
C LYS A 38 16.83 19.44 36.65
N ALA A 39 17.48 19.70 35.50
CA ALA A 39 17.00 19.29 34.19
C ALA A 39 16.96 17.76 34.01
N GLN A 40 17.85 17.01 34.68
CA GLN A 40 17.80 15.55 34.69
C GLN A 40 16.63 15.02 35.54
N GLU A 41 16.36 15.64 36.70
CA GLU A 41 15.24 15.27 37.58
C GLU A 41 13.87 15.60 36.97
N GLU A 42 13.74 16.75 36.31
CA GLU A 42 12.51 17.18 35.64
C GLU A 42 12.36 16.52 34.25
N GLY A 43 13.47 16.34 33.53
CA GLY A 43 13.52 15.68 32.23
C GLY A 43 13.08 14.21 32.29
N GLY A 44 13.39 13.49 33.36
CA GLY A 44 12.88 12.13 33.58
C GLY A 44 11.35 12.06 33.66
N LYS A 45 10.72 13.04 34.33
CA LYS A 45 9.25 13.13 34.46
C LYS A 45 8.59 13.49 33.12
N ILE A 46 9.21 14.37 32.35
CA ILE A 46 8.74 14.75 31.00
C ILE A 46 8.92 13.58 30.01
N PHE A 47 10.02 12.83 30.12
CA PHE A 47 10.24 11.63 29.32
C PHE A 47 9.20 10.55 29.62
N GLU A 48 8.93 10.25 30.89
CA GLU A 48 7.92 9.27 31.28
C GLU A 48 6.52 9.66 30.76
N ALA A 49 6.16 10.94 30.88
CA ALA A 49 4.90 11.46 30.33
C ALA A 49 4.83 11.33 28.79
N LEU A 50 5.93 11.58 28.07
CA LEU A 50 6.02 11.39 26.62
C LEU A 50 5.93 9.91 26.21
N VAL A 51 6.51 9.00 27.00
CA VAL A 51 6.38 7.55 26.79
C VAL A 51 4.93 7.11 27.01
N GLN A 52 4.31 7.54 28.11
CA GLN A 52 2.92 7.21 28.43
C GLN A 52 1.93 7.75 27.39
N GLU A 53 2.11 8.99 26.92
CA GLU A 53 1.33 9.55 25.81
C GLU A 53 1.60 8.79 24.50
N GLY A 54 2.84 8.36 24.25
CA GLY A 54 3.20 7.53 23.11
C GLY A 54 2.53 6.15 23.11
N GLU A 55 2.47 5.48 24.26
CA GLU A 55 1.75 4.20 24.45
C GLU A 55 0.23 4.39 24.32
N ALA A 56 -0.33 5.46 24.88
CA ALA A 56 -1.74 5.80 24.74
C ALA A 56 -2.11 6.10 23.28
N LEU A 57 -1.27 6.87 22.57
CA LEU A 57 -1.45 7.20 21.15
C LEU A 57 -1.28 5.97 20.26
N GLN A 58 -0.32 5.08 20.55
CA GLN A 58 -0.17 3.80 19.84
C GLN A 58 -1.41 2.92 20.05
N THR A 59 -1.90 2.81 21.29
CA THR A 59 -3.09 2.01 21.65
C THR A 59 -4.33 2.54 20.94
N ARG A 60 -4.57 3.86 21.01
CA ARG A 60 -5.67 4.54 20.32
C ARG A 60 -5.58 4.41 18.81
N THR A 61 -4.39 4.48 18.24
CA THR A 61 -4.16 4.30 16.80
C THR A 61 -4.41 2.86 16.38
N ARG A 62 -3.98 1.86 17.16
CA ARG A 62 -4.31 0.45 16.94
C ARG A 62 -5.82 0.21 16.99
N GLN A 63 -6.50 0.63 18.06
CA GLN A 63 -7.97 0.53 18.16
C GLN A 63 -8.68 1.17 16.96
N SER A 64 -8.27 2.39 16.58
CA SER A 64 -8.84 3.10 15.42
C SER A 64 -8.52 2.41 14.08
N ALA A 65 -7.39 1.71 13.99
CA ALA A 65 -7.02 0.93 12.82
C ALA A 65 -7.79 -0.40 12.76
N ASP A 66 -7.92 -1.09 13.88
CA ASP A 66 -8.67 -2.35 14.04
C ASP A 66 -10.17 -2.13 13.75
N GLU A 67 -10.77 -1.04 14.24
CA GLU A 67 -12.14 -0.64 13.88
C GLU A 67 -12.29 -0.38 12.37
N LYS A 68 -11.33 0.33 11.76
CA LYS A 68 -11.34 0.58 10.31
C LYS A 68 -11.14 -0.69 9.51
N ILE A 69 -10.25 -1.58 9.96
CA ILE A 69 -9.97 -2.87 9.32
C ILE A 69 -11.19 -3.78 9.45
N ALA A 70 -11.86 -3.83 10.60
CA ALA A 70 -13.12 -4.56 10.77
C ALA A 70 -14.21 -4.01 9.83
N ALA A 71 -14.45 -2.69 9.85
CA ALA A 71 -15.45 -2.06 9.00
C ALA A 71 -15.16 -2.15 7.49
N ILE A 72 -13.88 -2.18 7.10
CA ILE A 72 -13.45 -2.47 5.72
C ILE A 72 -13.63 -3.95 5.42
N THR A 73 -13.25 -4.84 6.34
CA THR A 73 -13.38 -6.30 6.18
C THR A 73 -14.84 -6.65 5.96
N ASP A 74 -15.78 -6.23 6.80
CA ASP A 74 -17.21 -6.51 6.64
C ASP A 74 -17.77 -6.06 5.27
N LYS A 75 -17.42 -4.84 4.83
CA LYS A 75 -17.78 -4.31 3.50
C LYS A 75 -17.07 -5.06 2.37
N THR A 76 -15.88 -5.56 2.63
CA THR A 76 -15.07 -6.32 1.70
C THR A 76 -15.53 -7.76 1.63
N THR A 77 -16.04 -8.42 2.67
CA THR A 77 -16.51 -9.81 2.63
C THR A 77 -17.60 -10.00 1.57
N GLY A 78 -18.59 -9.12 1.54
CA GLY A 78 -19.64 -9.11 0.51
C GLY A 78 -19.18 -8.65 -0.89
N THR A 79 -17.98 -8.09 -0.99
CA THR A 79 -17.34 -7.68 -2.26
C THR A 79 -16.31 -8.74 -2.73
N TRP A 80 -15.72 -9.46 -1.80
CA TRP A 80 -14.81 -10.59 -1.97
C TRP A 80 -15.57 -11.78 -2.53
N GLY A 81 -16.76 -12.10 -1.99
CA GLY A 81 -17.63 -13.11 -2.61
C GLY A 81 -17.99 -12.80 -4.07
N ARG A 82 -18.11 -11.51 -4.43
CA ARG A 82 -18.28 -11.09 -5.83
C ARG A 82 -16.97 -11.20 -6.65
N LEU A 83 -15.81 -10.94 -6.04
CA LEU A 83 -14.52 -11.19 -6.70
C LEU A 83 -14.27 -12.69 -6.90
N GLU A 84 -14.60 -13.52 -5.92
CA GLU A 84 -14.54 -14.99 -5.98
C GLU A 84 -15.42 -15.49 -7.12
N GLN A 85 -16.68 -15.06 -7.20
CA GLN A 85 -17.57 -15.43 -8.30
C GLN A 85 -17.05 -14.96 -9.68
N VAL A 86 -16.49 -13.75 -9.78
CA VAL A 86 -15.86 -13.27 -11.02
C VAL A 86 -14.57 -14.03 -11.35
N PHE A 87 -13.83 -14.49 -10.33
CA PHE A 87 -12.63 -15.31 -10.48
C PHE A 87 -13.01 -16.72 -10.95
N GLU A 88 -13.99 -17.37 -10.31
CA GLU A 88 -14.59 -18.64 -10.73
C GLU A 88 -15.09 -18.57 -12.18
N ASP A 89 -15.85 -17.53 -12.57
CA ASP A 89 -16.32 -17.34 -13.94
C ASP A 89 -15.14 -17.20 -14.93
N ARG A 90 -14.05 -16.55 -14.53
CA ARG A 90 -12.87 -16.33 -15.39
C ARG A 90 -12.00 -17.57 -15.49
N VAL A 91 -11.87 -18.34 -14.40
CA VAL A 91 -11.23 -19.66 -14.35
C VAL A 91 -12.04 -20.65 -15.18
N ALA A 92 -13.36 -20.72 -14.99
CA ALA A 92 -14.25 -21.57 -15.79
C ALA A 92 -14.16 -21.24 -17.28
N ARG A 93 -14.09 -19.95 -17.64
CA ARG A 93 -13.89 -19.51 -19.04
C ARG A 93 -12.51 -19.89 -19.59
N ALA A 94 -11.46 -19.83 -18.77
CA ALA A 94 -10.12 -20.27 -19.18
C ALA A 94 -10.05 -21.80 -19.37
N VAL A 95 -10.63 -22.58 -18.44
CA VAL A 95 -10.74 -24.04 -18.52
C VAL A 95 -11.57 -24.48 -19.75
N ALA A 96 -12.71 -23.83 -19.99
CA ALA A 96 -13.52 -24.06 -21.19
C ALA A 96 -12.77 -23.72 -22.49
N SER A 97 -11.97 -22.63 -22.49
CA SER A 97 -11.11 -22.28 -23.61
C SER A 97 -9.94 -23.25 -23.83
N LEU A 98 -9.58 -24.04 -22.81
CA LEU A 98 -8.57 -25.10 -22.90
C LEU A 98 -9.17 -26.45 -23.35
N GLY A 99 -10.49 -26.51 -23.57
CA GLY A 99 -11.18 -27.70 -24.07
C GLY A 99 -11.43 -28.79 -23.02
N ILE A 100 -11.25 -28.50 -21.73
CA ILE A 100 -11.51 -29.45 -20.65
C ILE A 100 -13.04 -29.48 -20.38
N PRO A 101 -13.73 -30.62 -20.55
CA PRO A 101 -15.17 -30.72 -20.28
C PRO A 101 -15.48 -30.41 -18.81
N THR A 102 -16.42 -29.50 -18.55
CA THR A 102 -16.76 -29.13 -17.17
C THR A 102 -17.83 -30.06 -16.61
N ARG A 103 -17.94 -30.14 -15.27
CA ARG A 103 -18.91 -31.03 -14.62
C ARG A 103 -20.37 -30.73 -15.03
N LYS A 104 -20.70 -29.45 -15.22
CA LYS A 104 -22.01 -29.01 -15.73
C LYS A 104 -22.31 -29.50 -17.16
N ASP A 105 -21.28 -29.73 -17.98
CA ASP A 105 -21.44 -30.26 -19.34
C ASP A 105 -21.63 -31.78 -19.32
N ILE A 106 -20.91 -32.48 -18.42
CA ILE A 106 -21.13 -33.90 -18.13
C ILE A 106 -22.57 -34.12 -17.65
N ASP A 107 -23.05 -33.34 -16.68
CA ASP A 107 -24.42 -33.47 -16.13
C ASP A 107 -25.51 -33.24 -17.21
N LYS A 108 -25.31 -32.24 -18.10
CA LYS A 108 -26.20 -32.00 -19.25
C LYS A 108 -26.18 -33.14 -20.25
N LEU A 109 -25.01 -33.71 -20.53
CA LEU A 109 -24.88 -34.84 -21.44
C LEU A 109 -25.53 -36.09 -20.84
N SER A 110 -25.33 -36.36 -19.55
CA SER A 110 -25.98 -37.47 -18.83
C SER A 110 -27.51 -37.37 -18.87
N LYS A 111 -28.10 -36.18 -18.68
CA LYS A 111 -29.55 -36.00 -18.85
C LYS A 111 -30.02 -36.28 -20.27
N ARG A 112 -29.34 -35.74 -21.28
CA ARG A 112 -29.66 -36.02 -22.69
C ARG A 112 -29.51 -37.48 -23.05
N MET A 113 -28.51 -38.18 -22.49
CA MET A 113 -28.36 -39.62 -22.68
C MET A 113 -29.51 -40.39 -22.05
N ALA A 114 -29.98 -40.02 -20.84
CA ALA A 114 -31.15 -40.63 -20.23
C ALA A 114 -32.42 -40.42 -21.07
N GLU A 115 -32.70 -39.18 -21.50
CA GLU A 115 -33.82 -38.85 -22.39
C GLU A 115 -33.75 -39.63 -23.72
N LEU A 116 -32.56 -39.72 -24.32
CA LEU A 116 -32.37 -40.45 -25.59
C LEU A 116 -32.47 -41.96 -25.41
N THR A 117 -32.01 -42.53 -24.28
CA THR A 117 -32.20 -43.94 -23.94
C THR A 117 -33.67 -44.26 -23.77
N GLU A 118 -34.46 -43.38 -23.14
CA GLU A 118 -35.91 -43.55 -23.00
C GLU A 118 -36.62 -43.54 -24.36
N VAL A 119 -36.29 -42.61 -25.24
CA VAL A 119 -36.82 -42.56 -26.62
C VAL A 119 -36.39 -43.78 -27.44
N VAL A 120 -35.15 -44.24 -27.31
CA VAL A 120 -34.67 -45.45 -28.00
C VAL A 120 -35.36 -46.71 -27.47
N GLN A 121 -35.60 -46.82 -26.17
CA GLN A 121 -36.36 -47.94 -25.60
C GLN A 121 -37.78 -47.97 -26.18
N GLN A 122 -38.48 -46.84 -26.18
CA GLN A 122 -39.81 -46.72 -26.80
C GLN A 122 -39.79 -47.06 -28.31
N LEU A 123 -38.72 -46.73 -29.04
CA LEU A 123 -38.58 -47.06 -30.46
C LEU A 123 -38.21 -48.52 -30.73
N VAL A 124 -37.57 -49.20 -29.78
CA VAL A 124 -37.24 -50.64 -29.84
C VAL A 124 -38.48 -51.45 -29.47
N ASP A 125 -39.16 -51.09 -28.38
CA ASP A 125 -40.43 -51.68 -27.97
C ASP A 125 -41.47 -51.58 -29.12
N ALA A 126 -41.48 -50.48 -29.87
CA ALA A 126 -42.32 -50.29 -31.05
C ALA A 126 -41.80 -50.94 -32.36
N GLN A 127 -40.54 -51.41 -32.41
CA GLN A 127 -39.96 -52.09 -33.59
C GLN A 127 -40.02 -53.62 -33.50
N ASP A 128 -40.01 -54.19 -32.29
CA ASP A 128 -40.25 -55.63 -32.09
C ASP A 128 -41.68 -56.03 -32.53
N ASP A 129 -42.63 -55.08 -32.53
CA ASP A 129 -43.96 -55.23 -33.17
C ASP A 129 -43.92 -55.23 -34.71
N THR A 130 -42.79 -54.87 -35.36
CA THR A 130 -42.72 -54.66 -36.82
C THR A 130 -41.46 -55.24 -37.50
N ILE A 131 -41.25 -56.55 -37.42
CA ILE A 131 -40.30 -57.26 -38.32
C ILE A 131 -41.05 -58.05 -39.40
N ALA A 132 -41.24 -57.42 -40.55
CA ALA A 132 -41.50 -58.06 -41.84
C ALA A 132 -40.71 -57.30 -42.95
N PRO A 133 -39.90 -57.96 -43.81
CA PRO A 133 -38.84 -57.25 -44.55
C PRO A 133 -39.21 -56.85 -46.00
N ALA A 134 -38.99 -55.56 -46.33
CA ALA A 134 -38.80 -54.99 -47.69
C ALA A 134 -38.56 -53.47 -47.53
N ALA A 135 -37.84 -52.72 -48.38
CA ALA A 135 -36.85 -53.03 -49.42
C ALA A 135 -35.99 -51.75 -49.66
N GLU A 136 -34.98 -51.83 -50.52
CA GLU A 136 -33.95 -50.80 -50.74
C GLU A 136 -34.43 -49.52 -51.46
N ALA A 137 -33.83 -48.35 -51.14
CA ALA A 137 -33.30 -47.39 -52.14
C ALA A 137 -32.54 -46.18 -51.51
N LYS A 138 -31.43 -45.80 -52.16
CA LYS A 138 -30.56 -44.61 -51.94
C LYS A 138 -30.45 -43.87 -53.31
N PRO A 139 -29.60 -42.84 -53.55
CA PRO A 139 -29.26 -41.59 -52.82
C PRO A 139 -29.23 -40.32 -53.75
N ALA A 140 -29.03 -39.12 -53.19
CA ALA A 140 -28.25 -37.97 -53.76
C ALA A 140 -28.21 -36.81 -52.72
N ALA A 141 -27.14 -36.06 -52.40
CA ALA A 141 -26.02 -35.43 -53.13
C ALA A 141 -26.41 -34.17 -53.95
N ALA A 142 -25.64 -33.06 -54.03
CA ALA A 142 -24.56 -32.51 -53.18
C ALA A 142 -24.15 -31.06 -53.60
N THR A 143 -23.60 -30.25 -52.67
CA THR A 143 -22.64 -29.09 -52.77
C THR A 143 -22.87 -28.06 -51.63
N VAL A 144 -21.97 -27.21 -51.10
CA VAL A 144 -20.52 -26.88 -51.21
C VAL A 144 -20.16 -25.46 -51.72
N ALA A 145 -19.46 -24.69 -50.85
CA ALA A 145 -18.57 -23.51 -51.06
C ALA A 145 -19.21 -22.10 -51.26
N LYS A 146 -18.65 -20.96 -50.78
CA LYS A 146 -17.23 -20.49 -50.75
C LYS A 146 -16.91 -19.40 -49.68
N LYS A 147 -15.61 -19.31 -49.33
CA LYS A 147 -14.84 -18.23 -48.62
C LYS A 147 -14.27 -17.24 -49.71
N PRO A 148 -13.86 -15.94 -49.52
CA PRO A 148 -12.73 -15.55 -48.64
C PRO A 148 -12.51 -14.06 -48.16
N ALA A 149 -11.40 -13.89 -47.39
CA ALA A 149 -10.53 -12.72 -47.18
C ALA A 149 -11.10 -11.44 -46.49
N ALA A 150 -10.61 -10.92 -45.36
CA ALA A 150 -9.25 -10.60 -44.84
C ALA A 150 -8.74 -9.17 -45.18
N ARG A 151 -8.45 -8.36 -44.14
CA ARG A 151 -7.53 -7.19 -44.17
C ARG A 151 -7.13 -6.68 -42.78
N LYS A 152 -5.81 -6.64 -42.52
CA LYS A 152 -5.06 -5.70 -41.65
C LYS A 152 -4.38 -4.66 -42.60
N PRO A 153 -3.66 -3.56 -42.22
CA PRO A 153 -2.84 -3.38 -41.01
C PRO A 153 -2.90 -1.94 -40.37
N PRO A 154 -1.81 -1.16 -40.08
CA PRO A 154 -1.24 -1.01 -38.72
C PRO A 154 -0.95 0.44 -38.21
N VAL A 155 -0.15 0.53 -37.13
CA VAL A 155 0.68 1.68 -36.62
C VAL A 155 -0.01 2.81 -35.82
N LYS A 156 0.36 2.96 -34.54
CA LYS A 156 1.33 3.99 -34.10
C LYS A 156 1.85 3.82 -32.66
N LYS A 157 3.16 4.08 -32.53
CA LYS A 157 3.99 4.04 -31.32
C LYS A 157 4.02 5.45 -30.72
N ALA A 158 3.80 5.59 -29.42
CA ALA A 158 3.98 6.84 -28.68
C ALA A 158 4.94 6.61 -27.51
N ALA A 159 5.89 7.51 -27.31
CA ALA A 159 6.88 7.50 -26.24
C ALA A 159 7.09 8.93 -25.73
N ALA A 160 7.74 9.06 -24.56
CA ALA A 160 7.82 10.24 -23.69
C ALA A 160 6.55 10.46 -22.84
N PRO A 161 6.73 10.47 -21.50
CA PRO A 161 7.04 11.75 -20.84
C PRO A 161 8.16 11.62 -19.78
N ILE A 162 9.30 12.27 -20.02
CA ILE A 162 10.39 12.40 -19.03
C ILE A 162 10.65 13.89 -18.68
N ALA A 163 10.11 14.83 -19.46
CA ALA A 163 10.29 16.26 -19.24
C ALA A 163 9.56 16.83 -18.01
N LYS A 164 8.43 16.23 -17.61
CA LYS A 164 7.54 16.78 -16.55
C LYS A 164 8.15 16.70 -15.14
N VAL A 165 8.86 15.61 -14.86
CA VAL A 165 9.41 15.31 -13.52
C VAL A 165 10.49 16.32 -13.08
N LYS A 166 11.25 16.90 -14.03
CA LYS A 166 12.36 17.82 -13.71
C LYS A 166 11.89 19.21 -13.28
N GLU A 167 10.67 19.61 -13.64
CA GLU A 167 10.09 20.89 -13.24
C GLU A 167 9.51 20.82 -11.81
N GLU A 168 8.78 19.74 -11.51
CA GLU A 168 8.14 19.52 -10.21
C GLU A 168 9.15 19.37 -9.06
N VAL A 169 10.29 18.69 -9.29
CA VAL A 169 11.38 18.59 -8.30
C VAL A 169 12.00 19.97 -7.98
N LYS A 170 12.03 20.90 -8.94
CA LYS A 170 12.59 22.24 -8.69
C LYS A 170 11.64 23.13 -7.89
N ALA A 171 10.33 23.02 -8.10
CA ALA A 171 9.33 23.73 -7.32
C ALA A 171 9.30 23.27 -5.85
N LEU A 172 9.38 21.95 -5.61
CA LEU A 172 9.44 21.37 -4.27
C LEU A 172 10.68 21.83 -3.48
N ALA A 173 11.83 22.00 -4.14
CA ALA A 173 13.05 22.48 -3.48
C ALA A 173 12.91 23.92 -2.94
N SER A 174 12.31 24.83 -3.72
CA SER A 174 12.06 26.22 -3.27
C SER A 174 11.03 26.33 -2.15
N GLU A 175 10.04 25.42 -2.12
CA GLU A 175 9.02 25.40 -1.07
C GLU A 175 9.62 24.97 0.28
N VAL A 176 10.47 23.93 0.27
CA VAL A 176 11.14 23.43 1.49
C VAL A 176 12.09 24.47 2.09
N GLU A 177 12.86 25.20 1.28
CA GLU A 177 13.75 26.25 1.78
C GLU A 177 12.98 27.43 2.41
N LYS A 178 11.83 27.78 1.84
CA LYS A 178 10.93 28.81 2.38
C LYS A 178 10.32 28.38 3.72
N VAL A 179 9.84 27.14 3.82
CA VAL A 179 9.28 26.58 5.07
C VAL A 179 10.36 26.48 6.16
N ALA A 180 11.58 26.06 5.81
CA ALA A 180 12.70 26.00 6.76
C ALA A 180 13.05 27.38 7.36
N LYS A 181 12.87 28.46 6.59
CA LYS A 181 13.11 29.83 7.04
C LYS A 181 11.98 30.37 7.93
N ASP A 182 10.73 30.09 7.58
CA ASP A 182 9.53 30.47 8.33
C ASP A 182 9.46 29.80 9.72
N VAL A 183 9.86 28.53 9.79
CA VAL A 183 10.02 27.79 11.07
C VAL A 183 11.10 28.38 11.95
N LYS A 184 12.18 28.94 11.37
CA LYS A 184 13.27 29.55 12.14
C LYS A 184 12.86 30.88 12.78
N GLU A 185 12.18 31.77 12.05
CA GLU A 185 11.68 33.03 12.63
C GLU A 185 10.60 32.81 13.72
N LYS A 186 9.73 31.81 13.56
CA LYS A 186 8.72 31.45 14.57
C LYS A 186 9.33 30.82 15.84
N GLY A 187 10.51 30.22 15.74
CA GLY A 187 11.27 29.73 16.89
C GLY A 187 11.84 30.86 17.77
N GLU A 188 12.25 31.98 17.18
CA GLU A 188 12.83 33.12 17.93
C GLU A 188 11.75 34.04 18.53
N THR A 189 10.52 34.05 18.01
CA THR A 189 9.41 34.90 18.51
C THR A 189 8.55 34.28 19.62
N THR A 190 8.83 33.04 20.05
CA THR A 190 8.10 32.36 21.14
C THR A 190 8.87 32.28 22.45
N LEU A 191 10.02 32.96 22.54
CA LEU A 191 10.94 32.94 23.69
C LEU A 191 11.43 34.35 24.11
N SER A 192 10.60 35.38 23.87
CA SER A 192 10.72 36.73 24.44
C SER A 192 9.47 37.10 25.23
#